data_AF-A0A538KDC6-F1
#
_entry.id   AF-A0A538KDC6-F1
#
_cell.length_a   1.000
_cell.length_b   1.000
_cell.length_c   1.000
_cell.angle_alpha   90.00
_cell.angle_beta   90.00
_cell.angle_gamma   90.00
#
_symmetry.space_group_name_H-M   'P 1'
#
loop_
_entity.id
_entity.type
_entity.pdbx_description
1 polymer ?
#
loop_
_entity_poly.entity_id
_entity_poly.type
_entity_poly.pdbx_seq_one_letter_code
_entity_poly.pdbx_strand_id
1 'polypeptide(L)'
;MVSLDARRQGRPSRDGARIERARTAFYFDLADPGTYLAAERVDRLFAGIAWQPASLSALRAGSRSAAVLDDDAATARAVALRMPLVWPERHPAPRLAAMRAAAYATEQGRGAAFVLAASRLAFCGGFDLDDPEVLAEAAAAAGVGLRECLRAAGDVARDADMEAEALRLAEAGAKSLPVVRVGRLLFAGEHQVAAASAAWRNPAPLRRRA
;
A
#
# COMPACT_ATOMS: atom_id res chain seq x y z
N MET A 1 0.63 43.11 14.14
CA MET A 1 -0.47 43.03 13.17
C MET A 1 -0.01 42.17 12.00
N VAL A 2 -0.25 40.85 12.04
CA VAL A 2 0.24 39.91 11.01
C VAL A 2 -0.66 40.05 9.78
N SER A 3 -0.12 40.59 8.69
CA SER A 3 -0.86 40.84 7.45
C SER A 3 -1.47 39.54 6.89
N LEU A 4 -2.77 39.62 6.56
CA LEU A 4 -3.54 38.54 5.94
C LEU A 4 -2.98 38.11 4.57
N ASP A 5 -2.11 38.92 3.96
CA ASP A 5 -1.45 38.62 2.68
C ASP A 5 -0.31 37.60 2.77
N ALA A 6 0.26 37.39 3.98
CA ALA A 6 1.31 36.38 4.18
C ALA A 6 0.79 34.94 4.15
N ARG A 7 -0.54 34.74 4.31
CA ARG A 7 -1.16 33.40 4.28
C ARG A 7 -1.57 32.94 2.88
N ARG A 8 -1.46 33.80 1.87
CA ARG A 8 -1.90 33.48 0.49
C ARG A 8 -0.80 32.90 -0.40
N GLN A 9 0.46 32.94 0.03
CA GLN A 9 1.63 32.53 -0.79
C GLN A 9 2.09 31.08 -0.61
N GLY A 10 1.47 30.31 0.30
CA GLY A 10 1.87 28.93 0.60
C GLY A 10 0.98 27.83 0.01
N ARG A 11 -0.08 28.17 -0.75
CA ARG A 11 -1.02 27.16 -1.23
C ARG A 11 -0.60 26.68 -2.64
N PRO A 12 -0.28 25.39 -2.82
CA PRO A 12 0.08 24.89 -4.15
C PRO A 12 -1.05 25.17 -5.14
N SER A 13 -0.68 25.53 -6.37
CA SER A 13 -1.63 25.72 -7.47
C SER A 13 -2.45 24.44 -7.67
N ARG A 14 -3.67 24.56 -8.21
CA ARG A 14 -4.52 23.38 -8.47
C ARG A 14 -3.81 22.33 -9.31
N ASP A 15 -2.97 22.74 -10.27
CA ASP A 15 -2.17 21.83 -11.10
C ASP A 15 -0.98 21.22 -10.34
N GLY A 16 -0.29 22.00 -9.50
CA GLY A 16 0.77 21.47 -8.64
C GLY A 16 0.25 20.44 -7.63
N ALA A 17 -0.89 20.72 -7.00
CA ALA A 17 -1.57 19.79 -6.11
C ALA A 17 -2.07 18.53 -6.86
N ARG A 18 -2.46 18.65 -8.14
CA ARG A 18 -2.87 17.53 -8.99
C ARG A 18 -1.67 16.65 -9.39
N ILE A 19 -0.52 17.26 -9.72
CA ILE A 19 0.72 16.54 -10.06
C ILE A 19 1.32 15.85 -8.82
N GLU A 20 1.28 16.48 -7.66
CA GLU A 20 1.75 15.85 -6.41
C GLU A 20 0.85 14.68 -5.99
N ARG A 21 -0.47 14.82 -6.09
CA ARG A 21 -1.40 13.69 -5.90
C ARG A 21 -1.15 12.56 -6.89
N ALA A 22 -0.83 12.88 -8.15
CA ALA A 22 -0.43 11.89 -9.15
C ALA A 22 0.90 11.18 -8.85
N ARG A 23 1.70 11.71 -7.91
CA ARG A 23 2.98 11.10 -7.47
C ARG A 23 2.90 10.47 -6.08
N THR A 24 1.78 10.59 -5.37
CA THR A 24 1.57 9.92 -4.09
C THR A 24 1.05 8.50 -4.34
N ALA A 25 1.78 7.51 -3.85
CA ALA A 25 1.40 6.10 -4.02
C ALA A 25 1.64 5.30 -2.75
N PHE A 26 0.79 4.30 -2.51
CA PHE A 26 0.93 3.30 -1.47
C PHE A 26 1.19 1.95 -2.13
N TYR A 27 2.39 1.44 -1.92
CA TYR A 27 2.83 0.15 -2.42
C TYR A 27 2.64 -0.92 -1.36
N PHE A 28 1.98 -2.01 -1.73
CA PHE A 28 1.54 -3.02 -0.79
C PHE A 28 1.71 -4.44 -1.33
N ASP A 29 1.76 -5.39 -0.40
CA ASP A 29 1.58 -6.81 -0.66
C ASP A 29 0.62 -7.36 0.40
N LEU A 30 -0.40 -8.13 -0.02
CA LEU A 30 -1.38 -8.73 0.89
C LEU A 30 -0.76 -9.83 1.78
N ALA A 31 0.47 -10.23 1.48
CA ALA A 31 1.27 -11.10 2.32
C ALA A 31 1.94 -10.43 3.50
N ASP A 32 2.04 -9.10 3.47
CA ASP A 32 2.75 -8.34 4.48
C ASP A 32 1.80 -7.90 5.62
N PRO A 33 2.02 -8.32 6.88
CA PRO A 33 1.23 -7.81 8.01
C PRO A 33 1.37 -6.28 8.17
N GLY A 34 2.49 -5.70 7.74
CA GLY A 34 2.66 -4.24 7.70
C GLY A 34 1.62 -3.55 6.83
N THR A 35 1.21 -4.15 5.71
CA THR A 35 0.14 -3.66 4.84
C THR A 35 -1.19 -3.59 5.60
N TYR A 36 -1.57 -4.64 6.31
CA TYR A 36 -2.78 -4.66 7.14
C TYR A 36 -2.75 -3.55 8.20
N LEU A 37 -1.64 -3.44 8.95
CA LEU A 37 -1.49 -2.45 10.01
C LEU A 37 -1.44 -1.01 9.48
N ALA A 38 -1.10 -0.80 8.20
CA ALA A 38 -1.01 0.50 7.55
C ALA A 38 -2.28 0.94 6.82
N ALA A 39 -2.99 0.02 6.15
CA ALA A 39 -3.95 0.34 5.09
C ALA A 39 -5.03 1.34 5.53
N GLU A 40 -5.67 1.12 6.69
CA GLU A 40 -6.74 2.03 7.19
C GLU A 40 -6.22 3.44 7.47
N ARG A 41 -5.01 3.55 8.02
CA ARG A 41 -4.39 4.85 8.28
C ARG A 41 -4.00 5.52 6.98
N VAL A 42 -3.52 4.77 5.99
CA VAL A 42 -3.19 5.31 4.67
C VAL A 42 -4.44 5.85 3.98
N ASP A 43 -5.53 5.07 3.93
CA ASP A 43 -6.79 5.49 3.31
C ASP A 43 -7.33 6.78 3.94
N ARG A 44 -7.33 6.84 5.27
CA ARG A 44 -7.79 8.02 6.02
C ARG A 44 -6.88 9.25 5.87
N LEU A 45 -5.56 9.05 5.81
CA LEU A 45 -4.60 10.16 5.85
C LEU A 45 -4.26 10.75 4.49
N PHE A 46 -4.42 9.99 3.39
CA PHE A 46 -3.98 10.39 2.06
C PHE A 46 -5.13 10.36 1.06
N ALA A 47 -5.88 11.46 0.97
CA ALA A 47 -6.98 11.59 0.03
C ALA A 47 -6.51 11.40 -1.43
N GLY A 48 -7.02 10.36 -2.09
CA GLY A 48 -6.76 10.06 -3.51
C GLY A 48 -5.38 9.48 -3.78
N ILE A 49 -4.72 8.87 -2.80
CA ILE A 49 -3.47 8.14 -3.01
C ILE A 49 -3.67 7.00 -4.02
N ALA A 50 -2.70 6.80 -4.91
CA ALA A 50 -2.69 5.64 -5.80
C ALA A 50 -2.30 4.40 -5.00
N TRP A 51 -3.16 3.39 -4.96
CA TRP A 51 -2.83 2.06 -4.43
C TRP A 51 -2.08 1.32 -5.52
N GLN A 52 -0.96 0.67 -5.22
CA GLN A 52 -0.12 0.00 -6.21
C GLN A 52 0.36 -1.35 -5.65
N PRO A 53 0.07 -2.47 -6.30
CA PRO A 53 0.61 -3.75 -5.86
C PRO A 53 2.13 -3.80 -6.11
N ALA A 54 2.87 -4.40 -5.19
CA ALA A 54 4.29 -4.67 -5.34
C ALA A 54 4.63 -6.01 -4.69
N SER A 55 5.41 -6.84 -5.38
CA SER A 55 5.79 -8.16 -4.89
C SER A 55 6.77 -8.07 -3.72
N LEU A 56 6.36 -8.57 -2.54
CA LEU A 56 7.22 -8.63 -1.35
C LEU A 56 8.45 -9.52 -1.59
N SER A 57 8.28 -10.63 -2.30
CA SER A 57 9.38 -11.56 -2.62
C SER A 57 10.40 -10.90 -3.55
N ALA A 58 9.95 -10.18 -4.58
CA ALA A 58 10.84 -9.45 -5.49
C ALA A 58 11.56 -8.29 -4.79
N LEU A 59 10.87 -7.56 -3.90
CA LEU A 59 11.50 -6.49 -3.11
C LEU A 59 12.63 -7.05 -2.23
N ARG A 60 12.42 -8.22 -1.62
CA ARG A 60 13.45 -8.91 -0.84
C ARG A 60 14.62 -9.36 -1.69
N ALA A 61 14.35 -9.91 -2.87
CA ALA A 61 15.40 -10.33 -3.81
C ALA A 61 16.25 -9.15 -4.31
N GLY A 62 15.61 -7.98 -4.53
CA GLY A 62 16.29 -6.77 -4.99
C GLY A 62 17.03 -5.98 -3.91
N SER A 63 16.75 -6.20 -2.63
CA SER A 63 17.31 -5.42 -1.52
C SER A 63 18.27 -6.23 -0.67
N ARG A 64 19.58 -5.94 -0.76
CA ARG A 64 20.63 -6.60 0.06
C ARG A 64 20.45 -6.41 1.57
N SER A 65 19.62 -5.44 1.97
CA SER A 65 19.28 -5.16 3.36
C SER A 65 17.77 -5.23 3.60
N ALA A 66 17.08 -6.13 2.88
CA ALA A 66 15.65 -6.33 3.07
C ALA A 66 15.36 -6.71 4.53
N ALA A 67 14.31 -6.12 5.10
CA ALA A 67 13.82 -6.51 6.41
C ALA A 67 13.21 -7.92 6.32
N VAL A 68 13.57 -8.75 7.30
CA VAL A 68 12.95 -10.06 7.51
C VAL A 68 11.56 -9.84 8.12
N LEU A 69 10.59 -10.71 7.82
CA LEU A 69 9.33 -10.71 8.58
C LEU A 69 9.65 -11.01 10.04
N ASP A 70 9.15 -10.16 10.93
CA ASP A 70 9.27 -10.31 12.36
C ASP A 70 7.85 -10.32 12.93
N ASP A 71 7.33 -11.54 13.13
CA ASP A 71 5.96 -11.78 13.57
C ASP A 71 5.73 -11.29 15.02
N ASP A 72 6.76 -11.34 15.88
CA ASP A 72 6.70 -10.82 17.24
C ASP A 72 6.61 -9.28 17.22
N ALA A 73 7.42 -8.62 16.38
CA ALA A 73 7.34 -7.18 16.20
C ALA A 73 5.99 -6.76 15.60
N ALA A 74 5.45 -7.51 14.63
CA ALA A 74 4.13 -7.26 14.07
C ALA A 74 3.02 -7.42 15.12
N THR A 75 3.10 -8.44 15.97
CA THR A 75 2.16 -8.67 17.09
C THR A 75 2.22 -7.54 18.09
N ALA A 76 3.42 -7.17 18.57
CA ALA A 76 3.60 -6.05 19.47
C ALA A 76 3.09 -4.74 18.87
N ARG A 77 3.27 -4.56 17.55
CA ARG A 77 2.78 -3.39 16.83
C ARG A 77 1.26 -3.36 16.74
N ALA A 78 0.61 -4.49 16.45
CA ALA A 78 -0.85 -4.60 16.44
C ALA A 78 -1.45 -4.25 17.82
N VAL A 79 -0.86 -4.74 18.91
CA VAL A 79 -1.22 -4.37 20.29
C VAL A 79 -1.10 -2.86 20.51
N ALA A 80 0.02 -2.27 20.11
CA ALA A 80 0.25 -0.83 20.25
C ALA A 80 -0.77 0.02 19.44
N LEU A 81 -1.21 -0.50 18.29
CA LEU A 81 -2.22 0.12 17.44
C LEU A 81 -3.67 -0.21 17.87
N ARG A 82 -3.85 -1.12 18.84
CA ARG A 82 -5.16 -1.67 19.25
C ARG A 82 -5.91 -2.31 18.09
N MET A 83 -5.19 -2.98 17.21
CA MET A 83 -5.75 -3.74 16.10
C MET A 83 -5.70 -5.24 16.43
N PRO A 84 -6.74 -6.01 16.11
CA PRO A 84 -6.67 -7.46 16.18
C PRO A 84 -5.60 -7.97 15.21
N LEU A 85 -4.92 -9.06 15.56
CA LEU A 85 -4.01 -9.75 14.63
C LEU A 85 -4.19 -11.25 14.81
N VAL A 86 -4.74 -11.89 13.79
CA VAL A 86 -4.83 -13.34 13.62
C VAL A 86 -3.99 -13.69 12.41
N TRP A 87 -3.07 -14.63 12.56
CA TRP A 87 -2.24 -15.05 11.45
C TRP A 87 -3.07 -15.86 10.44
N PRO A 88 -2.98 -15.53 9.13
CA PRO A 88 -3.61 -16.34 8.08
C PRO A 88 -3.19 -17.80 8.17
N GLU A 89 -4.10 -18.73 7.83
CA GLU A 89 -3.86 -20.18 7.89
C GLU A 89 -2.55 -20.62 7.20
N ARG A 90 -2.21 -19.99 6.08
CA ARG A 90 -0.99 -20.28 5.30
C ARG A 90 0.16 -19.29 5.51
N HIS A 91 0.13 -18.44 6.54
CA HIS A 91 1.25 -17.53 6.81
C HIS A 91 2.57 -18.29 7.05
N PRO A 92 3.71 -17.88 6.47
CA PRO A 92 3.97 -16.67 5.68
C PRO A 92 3.99 -16.91 4.14
N ALA A 93 3.25 -17.88 3.63
CA ALA A 93 3.22 -18.19 2.19
C ALA A 93 2.82 -16.96 1.34
N PRO A 94 3.28 -16.85 0.09
CA PRO A 94 2.79 -15.84 -0.86
C PRO A 94 1.28 -15.98 -1.13
N ARG A 95 0.64 -14.88 -1.57
CA ARG A 95 -0.79 -14.80 -1.90
C ARG A 95 -0.97 -14.35 -3.35
N LEU A 96 -0.53 -15.18 -4.29
CA LEU A 96 -0.38 -14.77 -5.70
C LEU A 96 -1.74 -14.50 -6.34
N ALA A 97 -2.75 -15.35 -6.08
CA ALA A 97 -4.07 -15.17 -6.66
C ALA A 97 -4.73 -13.88 -6.14
N ALA A 98 -4.65 -13.65 -4.82
CA ALA A 98 -5.16 -12.43 -4.20
C ALA A 98 -4.42 -11.17 -4.66
N MET A 99 -3.09 -11.23 -4.86
CA MET A 99 -2.31 -10.09 -5.36
C MET A 99 -2.68 -9.72 -6.79
N ARG A 100 -2.91 -10.68 -7.67
CA ARG A 100 -3.38 -10.42 -9.04
C ARG A 100 -4.80 -9.83 -9.05
N ALA A 101 -5.67 -10.32 -8.18
CA ALA A 101 -6.99 -9.72 -7.98
C ALA A 101 -6.91 -8.28 -7.44
N ALA A 102 -5.97 -8.00 -6.53
CA ALA A 102 -5.72 -6.65 -6.02
C ALA A 102 -5.17 -5.70 -7.09
N ALA A 103 -4.32 -6.21 -7.99
CA ALA A 103 -3.85 -5.47 -9.16
C ALA A 103 -5.01 -5.08 -10.06
N TYR A 104 -5.88 -6.04 -10.41
CA TYR A 104 -7.10 -5.75 -11.16
C TYR A 104 -8.03 -4.75 -10.43
N ALA A 105 -8.29 -4.95 -9.13
CA ALA A 105 -9.10 -4.01 -8.36
C ALA A 105 -8.51 -2.59 -8.37
N THR A 106 -7.18 -2.47 -8.36
CA THR A 106 -6.48 -1.20 -8.48
C THR A 106 -6.71 -0.53 -9.83
N GLU A 107 -6.59 -1.28 -10.94
CA GLU A 107 -6.89 -0.80 -12.30
C GLU A 107 -8.31 -0.24 -12.42
N GLN A 108 -9.28 -0.87 -11.72
CA GLN A 108 -10.68 -0.47 -11.70
C GLN A 108 -10.99 0.67 -10.71
N GLY A 109 -9.99 1.26 -10.05
CA GLY A 109 -10.19 2.31 -9.06
C GLY A 109 -10.80 1.83 -7.73
N ARG A 110 -10.73 0.52 -7.46
CA ARG A 110 -11.24 -0.15 -6.24
C ARG A 110 -10.13 -0.66 -5.32
N GLY A 111 -8.87 -0.34 -5.60
CA GLY A 111 -7.71 -0.82 -4.84
C GLY A 111 -7.82 -0.60 -3.32
N ALA A 112 -8.19 0.59 -2.87
CA ALA A 112 -8.35 0.90 -1.45
C ALA A 112 -9.36 -0.05 -0.77
N ALA A 113 -10.57 -0.13 -1.30
CA ALA A 113 -11.64 -0.95 -0.74
C ALA A 113 -11.27 -2.43 -0.74
N PHE A 114 -10.64 -2.92 -1.82
CA PHE A 114 -10.20 -4.31 -1.93
C PHE A 114 -9.10 -4.64 -0.94
N VAL A 115 -8.04 -3.84 -0.84
CA VAL A 115 -6.93 -4.10 0.07
C VAL A 115 -7.38 -4.04 1.53
N LEU A 116 -8.25 -3.10 1.88
CA LEU A 116 -8.84 -3.03 3.22
C LEU A 116 -9.67 -4.28 3.55
N ALA A 117 -10.54 -4.72 2.64
CA ALA A 117 -11.35 -5.92 2.85
C ALA A 117 -10.50 -7.19 2.94
N ALA A 118 -9.60 -7.39 1.97
CA ALA A 118 -8.72 -8.55 1.90
C ALA A 118 -7.78 -8.62 3.12
N SER A 119 -7.13 -7.52 3.49
CA SER A 119 -6.23 -7.51 4.64
C SER A 119 -6.95 -7.78 5.97
N ARG A 120 -8.22 -7.35 6.13
CA ARG A 120 -9.03 -7.70 7.30
C ARG A 120 -9.40 -9.19 7.30
N LEU A 121 -9.82 -9.75 6.17
CA LEU A 121 -10.10 -11.19 6.07
C LEU A 121 -8.85 -12.01 6.45
N ALA A 122 -7.69 -11.64 5.91
CA ALA A 122 -6.42 -12.30 6.22
C ALA A 122 -6.00 -12.13 7.68
N PHE A 123 -5.80 -10.90 8.14
CA PHE A 123 -5.07 -10.61 9.39
C PHE A 123 -5.97 -10.29 10.58
N CYS A 124 -7.27 -10.09 10.39
CA CYS A 124 -8.24 -10.05 11.49
C CYS A 124 -9.04 -11.36 11.56
N GLY A 125 -9.30 -12.00 10.42
CA GLY A 125 -10.06 -13.25 10.34
C GLY A 125 -9.22 -14.53 10.36
N GLY A 126 -7.93 -14.46 10.00
CA GLY A 126 -7.07 -15.64 9.84
C GLY A 126 -7.32 -16.41 8.55
N PHE A 127 -8.08 -15.87 7.61
CA PHE A 127 -8.44 -16.56 6.38
C PHE A 127 -7.32 -16.57 5.34
N ASP A 128 -7.31 -17.60 4.52
CA ASP A 128 -6.47 -17.69 3.33
C ASP A 128 -7.11 -16.94 2.15
N LEU A 129 -6.44 -15.92 1.62
CA LEU A 129 -6.98 -15.10 0.53
C LEU A 129 -6.89 -15.76 -0.84
N ASP A 130 -6.10 -16.82 -0.97
CA ASP A 130 -6.02 -17.58 -2.22
C ASP A 130 -7.10 -18.68 -2.28
N ASP A 131 -7.93 -18.83 -1.23
CA ASP A 131 -9.23 -19.52 -1.28
C ASP A 131 -10.21 -18.68 -2.13
N PRO A 132 -10.78 -19.25 -3.22
CA PRO A 132 -11.74 -18.55 -4.07
C PRO A 132 -12.96 -17.98 -3.33
N GLU A 133 -13.44 -18.62 -2.26
CA GLU A 133 -14.59 -18.14 -1.49
C GLU A 133 -14.23 -16.89 -0.68
N VAL A 134 -13.08 -16.92 0.01
CA VAL A 134 -12.57 -15.75 0.75
C VAL A 134 -12.25 -14.60 -0.21
N LEU A 135 -11.68 -14.90 -1.37
CA LEU A 135 -11.39 -13.89 -2.39
C LEU A 135 -12.68 -13.26 -2.96
N ALA A 136 -13.75 -14.05 -3.10
CA ALA A 136 -15.06 -13.56 -3.50
C ALA A 136 -15.64 -12.56 -2.49
N GLU A 137 -15.48 -12.83 -1.18
CA GLU A 137 -15.90 -11.91 -0.12
C GLU A 137 -15.16 -10.57 -0.19
N ALA A 138 -13.84 -10.59 -0.41
CA ALA A 138 -13.05 -9.37 -0.61
C ALA A 138 -13.52 -8.57 -1.84
N ALA A 139 -13.81 -9.27 -2.94
CA ALA A 139 -14.32 -8.65 -4.16
C ALA A 139 -15.70 -8.01 -3.95
N ALA A 140 -16.62 -8.73 -3.30
CA ALA A 140 -17.96 -8.25 -2.99
C ALA A 140 -17.91 -6.99 -2.11
N ALA A 141 -17.12 -7.01 -1.03
CA ALA A 141 -16.94 -5.87 -0.14
C ALA A 141 -16.35 -4.64 -0.85
N ALA A 142 -15.53 -4.86 -1.88
CA ALA A 142 -14.90 -3.80 -2.66
C ALA A 142 -15.75 -3.32 -3.86
N GLY A 143 -16.87 -3.98 -4.15
CA GLY A 143 -17.67 -3.72 -5.35
C GLY A 143 -16.94 -4.09 -6.64
N VAL A 144 -16.10 -5.13 -6.60
CA VAL A 144 -15.41 -5.71 -7.76
C VAL A 144 -16.23 -6.90 -8.28
N GLY A 145 -16.44 -6.98 -9.59
CA GLY A 145 -17.18 -8.08 -10.20
C GLY A 145 -16.52 -9.43 -9.94
N LEU A 146 -17.28 -10.39 -9.41
CA LEU A 146 -16.77 -11.71 -9.00
C LEU A 146 -16.07 -12.45 -10.15
N ARG A 147 -16.71 -12.50 -11.32
CA ARG A 147 -16.17 -13.23 -12.49
C ARG A 147 -14.86 -12.64 -12.96
N GLU A 148 -14.76 -11.31 -12.99
CA GLU A 148 -13.55 -10.60 -13.39
C GLU A 148 -12.45 -10.73 -12.34
N CYS A 149 -12.81 -10.70 -11.05
CA CYS A 149 -11.89 -10.93 -9.94
C CYS A 149 -11.24 -12.31 -10.03
N LEU A 150 -12.03 -13.38 -10.15
CA LEU A 150 -11.53 -14.76 -10.25
C LEU A 150 -10.71 -14.97 -11.53
N ARG A 151 -11.10 -14.33 -12.64
CA ARG A 151 -10.29 -14.35 -13.87
C ARG A 151 -8.93 -13.68 -13.65
N ALA A 152 -8.90 -12.51 -13.02
CA ALA A 152 -7.67 -11.80 -12.73
C ALA A 152 -6.77 -12.59 -11.77
N ALA A 153 -7.36 -13.27 -10.77
CA ALA A 153 -6.65 -14.12 -9.84
C ALA A 153 -5.84 -15.25 -10.53
N GLY A 154 -6.36 -15.77 -11.64
CA GLY A 154 -5.69 -16.77 -12.48
C GLY A 154 -4.70 -16.21 -13.52
N ASP A 155 -4.60 -14.89 -13.69
CA ASP A 155 -3.79 -14.28 -14.73
C ASP A 155 -2.38 -13.97 -14.26
N VAL A 156 -1.48 -14.91 -14.53
CA VAL A 156 -0.05 -14.85 -14.16
C VAL A 156 0.70 -13.69 -14.82
N ALA A 157 0.19 -13.10 -15.91
CA ALA A 157 0.87 -12.00 -16.59
C ALA A 157 0.95 -10.74 -15.72
N ARG A 158 0.06 -10.60 -14.72
CA ARG A 158 0.08 -9.49 -13.75
C ARG A 158 1.29 -9.52 -12.82
N ASP A 159 1.95 -10.67 -12.66
CA ASP A 159 3.07 -10.82 -11.73
C ASP A 159 4.27 -9.96 -12.14
N ALA A 160 4.56 -9.89 -13.44
CA ALA A 160 5.73 -9.19 -13.96
C ALA A 160 5.75 -7.70 -13.60
N ASP A 161 4.61 -7.02 -13.66
CA ASP A 161 4.52 -5.59 -13.31
C ASP A 161 4.71 -5.36 -11.80
N MET A 162 4.14 -6.24 -10.96
CA MET A 162 4.30 -6.18 -9.51
C MET A 162 5.74 -6.45 -9.07
N GLU A 163 6.43 -7.38 -9.74
CA GLU A 163 7.84 -7.68 -9.53
C GLU A 163 8.73 -6.52 -9.98
N ALA A 164 8.48 -5.97 -11.17
CA ALA A 164 9.24 -4.84 -11.69
C ALA A 164 9.12 -3.60 -10.79
N GLU A 165 7.91 -3.30 -10.27
CA GLU A 165 7.72 -2.18 -9.35
C GLU A 165 8.43 -2.42 -8.01
N ALA A 166 8.38 -3.64 -7.47
CA ALA A 166 9.09 -4.01 -6.26
C ALA A 166 10.62 -3.87 -6.40
N LEU A 167 11.19 -4.26 -7.55
CA LEU A 167 12.62 -4.09 -7.83
C LEU A 167 13.00 -2.61 -7.90
N ARG A 168 12.19 -1.76 -8.55
CA ARG A 168 12.41 -0.30 -8.57
C ARG A 168 12.39 0.30 -7.17
N LEU A 169 11.47 -0.15 -6.31
CA LEU A 169 11.43 0.28 -4.91
C LEU A 169 12.71 -0.12 -4.17
N ALA A 170 13.19 -1.35 -4.37
CA ALA A 170 14.43 -1.84 -3.77
C ALA A 170 15.66 -1.04 -4.24
N GLU A 171 15.77 -0.78 -5.55
CA GLU A 171 16.82 0.08 -6.13
C GLU A 171 16.80 1.50 -5.56
N ALA A 172 15.60 2.03 -5.29
CA ALA A 172 15.40 3.31 -4.63
C ALA A 172 15.62 3.27 -3.10
N GLY A 173 16.04 2.13 -2.55
CA GLY A 173 16.43 1.98 -1.15
C GLY A 173 15.33 1.51 -0.20
N ALA A 174 14.16 1.10 -0.70
CA ALA A 174 13.14 0.47 0.12
C ALA A 174 13.65 -0.88 0.66
N LYS A 175 13.42 -1.13 1.94
CA LYS A 175 13.86 -2.35 2.63
C LYS A 175 12.71 -3.24 3.07
N SER A 176 11.50 -2.70 3.09
CA SER A 176 10.29 -3.39 3.52
C SER A 176 9.08 -2.82 2.81
N LEU A 177 8.03 -3.64 2.73
CA LEU A 177 6.68 -3.16 2.51
C LEU A 177 5.99 -2.87 3.85
N PRO A 178 4.87 -2.13 3.85
CA PRO A 178 4.40 -1.32 2.72
C PRO A 178 5.30 -0.09 2.50
N VAL A 179 5.20 0.55 1.34
CA VAL A 179 5.92 1.82 1.06
C VAL A 179 4.92 2.92 0.74
N VAL A 180 5.06 4.08 1.38
CA VAL A 180 4.37 5.30 0.95
C VAL A 180 5.36 6.17 0.16
N ARG A 181 5.04 6.49 -1.09
CA ARG A 181 5.75 7.49 -1.89
C ARG A 181 5.06 8.82 -1.78
N VAL A 182 5.84 9.88 -1.54
CA VAL A 182 5.40 11.28 -1.59
C VAL A 182 6.38 12.05 -2.49
N GLY A 183 5.97 12.32 -3.72
CA GLY A 183 6.85 12.95 -4.71
C GLY A 183 8.06 12.06 -5.02
N ARG A 184 9.25 12.46 -4.54
CA ARG A 184 10.51 11.70 -4.68
C ARG A 184 10.92 10.94 -3.42
N LEU A 185 10.19 11.13 -2.32
CA LEU A 185 10.52 10.52 -1.04
C LEU A 185 9.82 9.16 -0.93
N LEU A 186 10.56 8.16 -0.44
CA LEU A 186 10.04 6.85 -0.10
C LEU A 186 10.07 6.64 1.41
N PHE A 187 8.97 6.14 1.95
CA PHE A 187 8.79 5.85 3.37
C PHE A 187 8.45 4.36 3.49
N ALA A 188 9.47 3.53 3.75
CA ALA A 188 9.36 2.08 3.80
C ALA A 188 9.03 1.57 5.22
N GLY A 189 8.02 0.71 5.31
CA GLY A 189 7.50 0.14 6.54
C GLY A 189 6.31 0.90 7.13
N GLU A 190 5.42 0.14 7.78
CA GLU A 190 4.21 0.65 8.42
C GLU A 190 4.48 1.84 9.37
N HIS A 191 5.56 1.78 10.14
CA HIS A 191 5.91 2.79 11.14
C HIS A 191 6.16 4.17 10.52
N GLN A 192 6.46 4.24 9.22
CA GLN A 192 6.72 5.49 8.51
C GLN A 192 5.47 6.20 7.98
N VAL A 193 4.28 5.61 8.09
CA VAL A 193 3.02 6.21 7.59
C VAL A 193 2.80 7.62 8.16
N ALA A 194 3.12 7.84 9.44
CA ALA A 194 3.00 9.16 10.07
C ALA A 194 3.99 10.19 9.48
N ALA A 195 5.24 9.80 9.26
CA ALA A 195 6.26 10.65 8.65
C ALA A 195 5.91 11.00 7.20
N ALA A 196 5.46 10.01 6.42
CA ALA A 196 4.97 10.20 5.06
C ALA A 196 3.80 11.20 5.02
N SER A 197 2.88 11.09 5.98
CA SER A 197 1.72 11.98 6.07
C SER A 197 2.10 13.42 6.42
N ALA A 198 3.13 13.60 7.26
CA ALA A 198 3.68 14.92 7.55
C ALA A 198 4.34 15.53 6.30
N ALA A 199 5.12 14.76 5.55
CA ALA A 199 5.72 15.20 4.29
C ALA A 199 4.67 15.54 3.23
N TRP A 200 3.58 14.78 3.15
CA TRP A 200 2.48 15.03 2.21
C TRP A 200 1.69 16.30 2.52
N ARG A 201 1.51 16.64 3.81
CA ARG A 201 0.84 17.90 4.20
C ARG A 201 1.71 19.13 3.98
N ASN A 202 3.03 19.00 4.09
CA ASN A 202 3.99 20.08 3.97
C ASN A 202 5.02 19.79 2.87
N PRO A 203 4.62 19.80 1.59
CA PRO A 203 5.54 19.60 0.49
C PRO A 203 6.58 20.74 0.48
N ALA A 204 7.86 20.39 0.56
CA ALA A 204 8.92 21.37 0.41
C ALA A 204 8.81 22.02 -0.99
N PRO A 205 8.97 23.36 -1.11
CA PRO A 205 8.85 24.03 -2.39
C PRO A 205 9.88 23.45 -3.38
N LEU A 206 9.38 22.93 -4.51
CA LEU A 206 10.21 22.48 -5.62
C LEU A 206 11.10 23.66 -6.06
N ARG A 207 12.40 23.60 -5.76
CA ARG A 207 13.37 24.55 -6.33
C ARG A 207 13.32 24.40 -7.85
N ARG A 208 12.75 25.39 -8.54
CA ARG A 208 12.87 25.50 -9.99
C ARG A 208 14.37 25.62 -10.28
N ARG A 209 14.91 24.69 -11.07
CA ARG A 209 16.23 24.89 -11.67
C ARG A 209 16.13 26.15 -12.53
N ALA A 210 16.99 27.13 -12.23
CA ALA A 210 17.22 28.30 -13.06
C ALA A 210 17.87 27.87 -14.38
#